data_AF-A0A166J2G1-F1
#
_entry.id   AF-A0A166J2G1-F1
#
_cell.length_a   1.000
_cell.length_b   1.000
_cell.length_c   1.000
_cell.angle_alpha   90.00
_cell.angle_beta   90.00
_cell.angle_gamma   90.00
#
_symmetry.space_group_name_H-M   'P 1'
#
loop_
_entity.id
_entity.type
_entity.pdbx_description
1 polymer ?
#
loop_
_entity_poly.entity_id
_entity_poly.type
_entity_poly.pdbx_seq_one_letter_code
_entity_poly.pdbx_strand_id
1 'polypeptide(L)'
;MQLVDNDEFFKRLGALFDSSKEHGSIWLTHKRLTHDDADAPMLDADAADEYPCLVRATDGNETKFSTRVQPGELEKFHSAYASLLRASMGTLRKRDKKREKQRAEEAATRKKKRDQTIMVDGPKRGAGRKKRQRKVKAAQRQEEARVRISEREDKAAKAAKV
;
A
#
# COMPACT_ATOMS: atom_id res chain seq x y z
N MET A 1 -20.77 -16.64 18.59
CA MET A 1 -20.32 -16.38 17.20
C MET A 1 -20.66 -17.61 16.40
N GLN A 2 -21.44 -17.49 15.33
CA GLN A 2 -21.97 -18.64 14.59
C GLN A 2 -20.98 -19.07 13.50
N LEU A 3 -20.60 -20.35 13.46
CA LEU A 3 -19.89 -20.94 12.32
C LEU A 3 -20.89 -21.22 11.20
N VAL A 4 -20.56 -20.78 10.00
CA VAL A 4 -21.44 -20.86 8.82
C VAL A 4 -20.62 -21.33 7.63
N ASP A 5 -21.31 -21.92 6.63
CA ASP A 5 -20.70 -22.31 5.38
C ASP A 5 -20.28 -21.10 4.52
N ASN A 6 -19.38 -21.30 3.56
CA ASN A 6 -18.81 -20.25 2.74
C ASN A 6 -19.85 -19.47 1.94
N ASP A 7 -20.82 -20.16 1.33
CA ASP A 7 -21.87 -19.50 0.54
C ASP A 7 -22.84 -18.70 1.42
N GLU A 8 -23.17 -19.23 2.59
CA GLU A 8 -24.03 -18.54 3.55
C GLU A 8 -23.31 -17.33 4.18
N PHE A 9 -22.00 -17.44 4.41
CA PHE A 9 -21.17 -16.33 4.84
C PHE A 9 -21.27 -15.15 3.87
N PHE A 10 -21.16 -15.39 2.56
CA PHE A 10 -21.27 -14.31 1.57
C PHE A 10 -22.66 -13.69 1.50
N LYS A 11 -23.73 -14.49 1.61
CA LYS A 11 -25.12 -13.98 1.64
C LYS A 11 -25.35 -13.07 2.84
N ARG A 12 -24.96 -13.53 4.04
CA ARG A 12 -25.09 -12.76 5.28
C ARG A 12 -24.21 -11.51 5.26
N LEU A 13 -22.99 -11.60 4.72
CA LEU A 13 -22.09 -10.47 4.58
C LEU A 13 -22.63 -9.41 3.61
N GLY A 14 -23.23 -9.82 2.49
CA GLY A 14 -23.89 -8.91 1.55
C GLY A 14 -25.05 -8.16 2.21
N ALA A 15 -25.94 -8.88 2.90
CA ALA A 15 -27.05 -8.28 3.64
C ALA A 15 -26.57 -7.28 4.71
N LEU A 16 -25.46 -7.59 5.38
CA LEU A 16 -24.86 -6.74 6.41
C LEU A 16 -24.24 -5.47 5.80
N PHE A 17 -23.61 -5.56 4.63
CA PHE A 17 -23.17 -4.38 3.89
C PHE A 17 -24.33 -3.50 3.45
N ASP A 18 -25.47 -4.09 3.07
CA ASP A 18 -26.66 -3.34 2.67
C ASP A 18 -27.36 -2.65 3.84
N SER A 19 -27.41 -3.29 5.02
CA SER A 19 -28.00 -2.68 6.22
C SER A 19 -27.18 -1.52 6.77
N SER A 20 -25.85 -1.60 6.69
CA SER A 20 -24.93 -0.66 7.34
C SER A 20 -24.36 0.40 6.38
N LYS A 21 -25.10 0.73 5.30
CA LYS A 21 -24.70 1.73 4.28
C LYS A 21 -24.64 3.16 4.81
N GLU A 22 -25.63 3.55 5.61
CA GLU A 22 -25.77 4.91 6.14
C GLU A 22 -24.95 5.09 7.41
N HIS A 23 -25.04 4.12 8.32
CA HIS A 23 -24.38 4.13 9.63
C HIS A 23 -23.92 2.71 9.98
N GLY A 24 -22.74 2.61 10.60
CA GLY A 24 -22.19 1.35 11.08
C GLY A 24 -20.73 1.17 10.72
N SER A 25 -20.14 0.09 11.22
CA SER A 25 -18.75 -0.26 10.92
C SER A 25 -18.64 -1.77 10.94
N ILE A 26 -18.12 -2.33 9.86
CA ILE A 26 -18.05 -3.78 9.70
C ILE A 26 -16.61 -4.20 9.87
N TRP A 27 -16.34 -5.02 10.89
CA TRP A 27 -15.03 -5.57 11.14
C TRP A 27 -14.92 -6.97 10.54
N LEU A 28 -14.00 -7.10 9.58
CA LEU A 28 -13.60 -8.36 8.98
C LEU A 28 -12.21 -8.73 9.49
N THR A 29 -12.05 -9.95 10.00
CA THR A 29 -10.76 -10.44 10.49
C THR A 29 -10.43 -11.78 9.87
N HIS A 30 -9.22 -11.90 9.34
CA HIS A 30 -8.69 -13.12 8.74
C HIS A 30 -7.56 -13.62 9.65
N LYS A 31 -7.66 -14.85 10.16
CA LYS A 31 -6.63 -15.47 11.00
C LYS A 31 -6.35 -16.87 10.52
N ARG A 32 -5.06 -17.26 10.54
CA ARG A 32 -4.66 -18.66 10.38
C ARG A 32 -5.22 -19.47 11.55
N LEU A 33 -5.90 -20.57 11.25
CA LEU A 33 -6.42 -21.49 12.25
C LEU A 33 -5.38 -22.59 12.47
N THR A 34 -4.60 -22.49 13.54
CA THR A 34 -3.51 -23.42 13.88
C THR A 34 -3.92 -24.50 14.89
N HIS A 35 -5.13 -24.42 15.44
CA HIS A 35 -5.65 -25.32 16.47
C HIS A 35 -7.12 -25.59 16.15
N ASP A 36 -7.54 -26.85 16.17
CA ASP A 36 -8.95 -27.22 16.30
C ASP A 36 -9.35 -27.12 17.79
N ASP A 37 -10.66 -27.17 18.11
CA ASP A 37 -11.28 -26.83 19.41
C ASP A 37 -10.81 -27.62 20.66
N ALA A 38 -9.68 -28.33 20.58
CA ALA A 38 -9.00 -28.98 21.70
C ALA A 38 -7.78 -28.15 22.16
N ASP A 39 -7.40 -28.30 23.43
CA ASP A 39 -6.13 -27.80 23.98
C ASP A 39 -4.96 -28.40 23.19
N ALA A 40 -4.54 -27.70 22.14
CA ALA A 40 -3.43 -28.14 21.31
C ALA A 40 -2.12 -27.97 22.09
N PRO A 41 -1.29 -29.02 22.22
CA PRO A 41 0.06 -28.84 22.72
C PRO A 41 0.79 -27.85 21.80
N MET A 42 1.56 -26.94 22.39
CA MET A 42 2.44 -26.01 21.67
C MET A 42 3.52 -26.80 20.94
N LEU A 43 3.17 -27.47 19.84
CA LEU A 43 4.10 -28.03 18.89
C LEU A 43 4.59 -26.88 18.01
N ASP A 44 5.91 -26.75 17.92
CA ASP A 44 6.56 -25.79 17.04
C ASP A 44 5.99 -25.96 15.62
N ALA A 45 5.26 -24.94 15.16
CA ALA A 45 4.59 -24.99 13.87
C ALA A 45 5.63 -25.03 12.75
N ASP A 46 5.83 -26.21 12.17
CA ASP A 46 6.65 -26.36 10.97
C ASP A 46 6.04 -25.52 9.82
N ALA A 47 6.89 -24.80 9.09
CA ALA A 47 6.47 -23.91 8.01
C ALA A 47 5.86 -24.62 6.79
N ALA A 48 5.81 -25.96 6.81
CA ALA A 48 5.36 -26.81 5.71
C ALA A 48 3.86 -27.16 5.76
N ASP A 49 3.21 -27.02 6.91
CA ASP A 49 1.81 -27.43 7.06
C ASP A 49 0.85 -26.38 6.48
N GLU A 50 -0.09 -26.83 5.65
CA GLU A 50 -1.17 -26.01 5.11
C GLU A 50 -2.30 -25.88 6.14
N TYR A 51 -2.58 -24.65 6.58
CA TYR A 51 -3.62 -24.40 7.58
C TYR A 51 -4.83 -23.71 6.97
N PRO A 52 -6.03 -24.04 7.46
CA PRO A 52 -7.22 -23.31 7.09
C PRO A 52 -7.19 -21.87 7.63
N CYS A 53 -7.90 -21.00 6.93
CA CYS A 53 -8.10 -19.60 7.33
C CYS A 53 -9.47 -19.44 7.98
N LEU A 54 -9.50 -18.88 9.18
CA LEU A 54 -10.73 -18.47 9.85
C LEU A 54 -11.04 -17.01 9.49
N VAL A 55 -12.18 -16.80 8.83
CA VAL A 55 -12.69 -15.46 8.48
C VAL A 55 -13.86 -15.14 9.38
N ARG A 56 -13.84 -13.96 10.02
CA ARG A 56 -14.89 -13.51 10.93
C ARG A 56 -15.43 -12.15 10.50
N ALA A 57 -16.74 -11.96 10.62
CA ALA A 57 -17.41 -10.70 10.38
C ALA A 57 -18.24 -10.29 11.61
N THR A 58 -18.20 -9.01 11.97
CA THR A 58 -19.00 -8.42 13.05
C THR A 58 -19.33 -6.96 12.75
N ASP A 59 -20.54 -6.51 13.11
CA ASP A 59 -20.94 -5.08 13.10
C ASP A 59 -20.82 -4.45 14.51
N GLY A 60 -20.02 -5.08 15.38
CA GLY A 60 -19.81 -4.65 16.77
C GLY A 60 -20.96 -5.00 17.73
N ASN A 61 -22.15 -5.28 17.19
CA ASN A 61 -23.36 -5.61 17.93
C ASN A 61 -23.61 -7.14 17.94
N GLU A 62 -24.85 -7.58 17.71
CA GLU A 62 -25.28 -8.98 17.83
C GLU A 62 -24.87 -9.85 16.64
N THR A 63 -24.73 -9.26 15.45
CA THR A 63 -24.38 -9.97 14.22
C THR A 63 -22.91 -10.38 14.23
N LYS A 64 -22.63 -11.65 14.57
CA LYS A 64 -21.28 -12.22 14.63
C LYS A 64 -21.25 -13.61 14.02
N PHE A 65 -20.62 -13.74 12.86
CA PHE A 65 -20.51 -15.01 12.16
C PHE A 65 -19.10 -15.22 11.59
N SER A 66 -18.75 -16.47 11.37
CA SER A 66 -17.42 -16.89 10.91
C SER A 66 -17.51 -18.06 9.95
N THR A 67 -16.52 -18.20 9.06
CA THR A 67 -16.36 -19.35 8.17
C THR A 67 -14.92 -19.88 8.23
N ARG A 68 -14.76 -21.20 8.05
CA ARG A 68 -13.46 -21.87 7.89
C ARG A 68 -13.21 -22.09 6.41
N VAL A 69 -12.15 -21.49 5.89
CA VAL A 69 -11.73 -21.62 4.50
C VAL A 69 -10.57 -22.59 4.43
N GLN A 70 -10.76 -23.70 3.70
CA GLN A 70 -9.70 -24.68 3.48
C GLN A 70 -8.65 -24.14 2.48
N PRO A 71 -7.38 -24.54 2.59
CA PRO A 71 -6.32 -24.05 1.71
C PRO A 71 -6.62 -24.32 0.23
N GLY A 72 -7.19 -25.48 -0.11
CA GLY A 72 -7.56 -25.83 -1.49
C GLY A 72 -8.70 -25.01 -2.11
N GLU A 73 -9.50 -24.31 -1.31
CA GLU A 73 -10.63 -23.48 -1.78
C GLU A 73 -10.37 -21.97 -1.64
N LEU A 74 -9.19 -21.60 -1.13
CA LEU A 74 -8.84 -20.23 -0.80
C LEU A 74 -8.96 -19.27 -1.99
N GLU A 75 -8.52 -19.71 -3.18
CA GLU A 75 -8.56 -18.88 -4.39
C GLU A 75 -9.99 -18.60 -4.85
N LYS A 76 -10.86 -19.63 -4.81
CA LYS A 76 -12.30 -19.49 -5.13
C LYS A 76 -12.97 -18.54 -4.14
N PHE A 77 -12.71 -18.73 -2.84
CA PHE A 77 -13.22 -17.88 -1.78
C PHE A 77 -12.77 -16.42 -1.96
N HIS A 78 -11.49 -16.18 -2.22
CA HIS A 78 -10.96 -14.82 -2.43
C HIS A 78 -11.52 -14.15 -3.69
N SER A 79 -11.75 -14.88 -4.77
CA SER A 79 -12.37 -14.33 -5.98
C SER A 79 -13.80 -13.84 -5.72
N ALA A 80 -14.62 -14.66 -5.06
CA ALA A 80 -16.00 -14.30 -4.68
C ALA A 80 -16.00 -13.15 -3.66
N TYR A 81 -15.15 -13.23 -2.64
CA TYR A 81 -14.98 -12.21 -1.60
C TYR A 81 -14.57 -10.86 -2.19
N ALA A 82 -13.55 -10.82 -3.04
CA ALA A 82 -13.07 -9.59 -3.67
C ALA A 82 -14.14 -8.95 -4.56
N SER A 83 -14.92 -9.77 -5.26
CA SER A 83 -16.04 -9.30 -6.08
C SER A 83 -17.13 -8.65 -5.21
N LEU A 84 -17.49 -9.29 -4.10
CA LEU A 84 -18.45 -8.77 -3.13
C LEU A 84 -17.97 -7.46 -2.48
N LEU A 85 -16.72 -7.39 -2.03
CA LEU A 85 -16.14 -6.18 -1.44
C LEU A 85 -16.10 -5.01 -2.43
N ARG A 86 -15.75 -5.27 -3.70
CA ARG A 86 -15.74 -4.23 -4.74
C ARG A 86 -17.15 -3.70 -5.01
N ALA A 87 -18.16 -4.57 -4.99
CA ALA A 87 -19.55 -4.18 -5.16
C ALA A 87 -20.07 -3.36 -3.97
N SER A 88 -19.71 -3.73 -2.73
CA SER A 88 -20.20 -3.05 -1.53
C SER A 88 -19.47 -1.73 -1.22
N MET A 89 -18.17 -1.63 -1.48
CA MET A 89 -17.34 -0.46 -1.17
C MET A 89 -17.33 0.62 -2.28
N GLY A 90 -18.48 0.87 -2.91
CA GLY A 90 -18.59 1.84 -4.01
C GLY A 90 -18.62 3.32 -3.60
N THR A 91 -18.90 3.61 -2.33
CA THR A 91 -19.17 4.97 -1.82
C THR A 91 -17.93 5.73 -1.36
N LEU A 92 -16.73 5.13 -1.45
CA LEU A 92 -15.50 5.81 -1.05
C LEU A 92 -15.17 6.98 -1.99
N ARG A 93 -14.57 8.03 -1.42
CA ARG A 93 -14.09 9.17 -2.19
C ARG A 93 -13.12 8.69 -3.27
N LYS A 94 -13.41 9.04 -4.53
CA LYS A 94 -12.57 8.70 -5.68
C LYS A 94 -11.15 9.23 -5.47
N ARG A 95 -10.17 8.41 -5.85
CA ARG A 95 -8.76 8.83 -5.85
C ARG A 95 -8.56 9.99 -6.83
N ASP A 96 -7.94 11.08 -6.38
CA ASP A 96 -7.60 12.24 -7.20
C ASP A 96 -6.44 11.92 -8.18
N LYS A 97 -6.71 11.08 -9.19
CA LYS A 97 -5.71 10.63 -10.18
C LYS A 97 -5.00 11.80 -10.86
N LYS A 98 -5.69 12.94 -11.06
CA LYS A 98 -5.11 14.16 -11.63
C LYS A 98 -4.04 14.76 -10.71
N ARG A 99 -4.30 14.88 -9.40
CA ARG A 99 -3.35 15.46 -8.44
C ARG A 99 -2.12 14.56 -8.26
N GLU A 100 -2.34 13.25 -8.25
CA GLU A 100 -1.26 12.26 -8.14
C GLU A 100 -0.38 12.27 -9.40
N LYS A 101 -0.98 12.28 -10.59
CA LYS A 101 -0.27 12.41 -11.87
C LYS A 101 0.53 13.71 -11.96
N GLN A 102 -0.07 14.84 -11.58
CA GLN A 102 0.62 16.13 -11.54
C GLN A 102 1.81 16.10 -10.58
N ARG A 103 1.66 15.52 -9.38
CA ARG A 103 2.77 15.39 -8.43
C ARG A 103 3.89 14.50 -8.97
N ALA A 104 3.55 13.42 -9.67
CA ALA A 104 4.53 12.54 -10.31
C ALA A 104 5.26 13.24 -11.48
N GLU A 105 4.54 14.00 -12.31
CA GLU A 105 5.12 14.78 -13.41
C GLU A 105 6.00 15.94 -12.89
N GLU A 106 5.59 16.63 -11.82
CA GLU A 106 6.41 17.64 -11.15
C GLU A 106 7.67 17.06 -10.53
N ALA A 107 7.57 15.89 -9.89
CA ALA A 107 8.74 15.19 -9.36
C ALA A 107 9.69 14.76 -10.49
N ALA A 108 9.16 14.23 -11.59
CA ALA A 108 9.94 13.84 -12.76
C ALA A 108 10.62 15.03 -13.45
N THR A 109 9.92 16.16 -13.60
CA THR A 109 10.49 17.39 -14.18
C THR A 109 11.55 18.02 -13.27
N ARG A 110 11.35 18.00 -11.95
CA ARG A 110 12.37 18.43 -10.97
C ARG A 110 13.61 17.53 -11.04
N LYS A 111 13.44 16.21 -11.13
CA LYS A 111 14.55 15.26 -11.31
C LYS A 111 15.29 15.52 -12.62
N LYS A 112 14.58 15.68 -13.74
CA LYS A 112 15.17 16.04 -15.05
C LYS A 112 15.95 17.36 -15.00
N LYS A 113 15.39 18.42 -14.40
CA LYS A 113 16.08 19.72 -14.24
C LYS A 113 17.33 19.62 -13.36
N ARG A 114 17.30 18.75 -12.35
CA ARG A 114 18.44 18.48 -11.47
C ARG A 114 19.52 17.69 -12.19
N ASP A 115 19.13 16.70 -12.99
CA ASP A 115 20.05 15.76 -13.66
C ASP A 115 20.57 16.36 -15.00
N GLN A 116 19.95 17.41 -15.52
CA GLN A 116 20.49 18.23 -16.61
C GLN A 116 21.79 18.92 -16.19
N THR A 117 22.87 18.64 -16.93
CA THR A 117 24.16 19.30 -16.76
C THR A 117 24.11 20.70 -17.38
N ILE A 118 24.39 21.74 -16.58
CA ILE A 118 24.50 23.11 -17.09
C ILE A 118 25.83 23.28 -17.85
N MET A 119 25.75 23.42 -19.16
CA MET A 119 26.92 23.75 -20.00
C MET A 119 27.37 25.20 -19.74
N VAL A 120 28.57 25.36 -19.17
CA VAL A 120 29.19 26.67 -18.92
C VAL A 120 29.91 27.15 -20.19
N ASP A 121 29.17 27.85 -21.03
CA ASP A 121 29.70 28.48 -22.26
C ASP A 121 29.91 30.01 -22.11
N GLY A 122 30.94 30.52 -22.78
CA GLY A 122 31.27 31.95 -22.92
C GLY A 122 32.71 32.35 -22.51
N PRO A 123 33.15 33.59 -22.83
CA PRO A 123 34.51 34.08 -22.58
C PRO A 123 34.81 34.33 -21.10
N LYS A 124 36.06 34.04 -20.68
CA LYS A 124 36.54 34.17 -19.29
C LYS A 124 36.77 35.63 -18.87
N ARG A 125 37.04 36.53 -19.82
CA ARG A 125 37.33 37.97 -19.64
C ARG A 125 36.48 38.79 -20.60
N GLY A 126 36.27 40.08 -20.32
CA GLY A 126 35.53 41.00 -21.19
C GLY A 126 34.01 40.86 -21.14
N ALA A 127 33.34 41.32 -22.20
CA ALA A 127 31.89 41.25 -22.34
C ALA A 127 31.41 39.79 -22.25
N GLY A 128 30.38 39.52 -21.44
CA GLY A 128 29.88 38.15 -21.20
C GLY A 128 30.45 37.43 -19.97
N ARG A 129 31.52 37.95 -19.33
CA ARG A 129 32.10 37.37 -18.10
C ARG A 129 31.07 37.20 -16.97
N LYS A 130 30.21 38.20 -16.73
CA LYS A 130 29.14 38.14 -15.71
C LYS A 130 28.13 37.01 -16.00
N LYS A 131 27.79 36.76 -17.27
CA LYS A 131 26.89 35.66 -17.67
C LYS A 131 27.55 34.30 -17.40
N ARG A 132 28.83 34.14 -17.75
CA ARG A 132 29.63 32.93 -17.46
C ARG A 132 29.73 32.65 -15.96
N GLN A 133 30.02 33.66 -15.14
CA GLN A 133 30.08 33.51 -13.67
C GLN A 133 28.75 33.03 -13.07
N ARG A 134 27.62 33.53 -13.57
CA ARG A 134 26.29 33.06 -13.14
C ARG A 134 26.06 31.59 -13.48
N LYS A 135 26.47 31.15 -14.69
CA LYS A 135 26.38 29.72 -15.09
C LYS A 135 27.27 28.83 -14.23
N VAL A 136 28.52 29.23 -13.95
CA VAL A 136 29.44 28.49 -13.06
C VAL A 136 28.82 28.31 -11.67
N LYS A 137 28.32 29.40 -11.07
CA LYS A 137 27.68 29.36 -9.76
C LYS A 137 26.42 28.48 -9.73
N ALA A 138 25.67 28.44 -10.84
CA ALA A 138 24.50 27.57 -10.97
C ALA A 138 24.89 26.09 -11.10
N ALA A 139 25.93 25.77 -11.86
CA ALA A 139 26.46 24.41 -11.99
C ALA A 139 26.97 23.87 -10.65
N GLN A 140 27.79 24.66 -9.93
CA GLN A 140 28.30 24.30 -8.59
C GLN A 140 27.15 24.01 -7.60
N ARG A 141 26.11 24.87 -7.57
CA ARG A 141 24.93 24.65 -6.72
C ARG A 141 24.15 23.38 -7.07
N GLN A 142 24.08 23.00 -8.35
CA GLN A 142 23.43 21.76 -8.76
C GLN A 142 24.24 20.53 -8.36
N GLU A 143 25.56 20.56 -8.49
CA GLU A 143 26.46 19.49 -8.06
C GLU A 143 26.39 19.29 -6.55
N GLU A 144 26.49 20.37 -5.77
CA GLU A 144 26.32 20.32 -4.30
C GLU A 144 24.95 19.73 -3.91
N ALA A 145 23.89 20.08 -4.62
CA ALA A 145 22.56 19.53 -4.38
C ALA A 145 22.46 18.03 -4.74
N ARG A 146 23.14 17.57 -5.78
CA ARG A 146 23.22 16.14 -6.13
C ARG A 146 23.95 15.35 -5.05
N VAL A 147 25.10 15.84 -4.59
CA VAL A 147 25.90 15.21 -3.53
C VAL A 147 25.12 15.13 -2.23
N ARG A 148 24.45 16.21 -1.80
CA ARG A 148 23.61 16.19 -0.60
C ARG A 148 22.46 15.18 -0.67
N ILE A 149 21.95 14.90 -1.87
CA ILE A 149 20.86 13.94 -2.06
C ILE A 149 21.41 12.52 -2.06
N SER A 150 22.53 12.24 -2.74
CA SER A 150 23.17 10.92 -2.68
C SER A 150 23.55 10.56 -1.24
N GLU A 151 24.10 11.51 -0.47
CA GLU A 151 24.39 11.30 0.95
C GLU A 151 23.14 11.00 1.80
N ARG A 152 21.98 11.58 1.47
CA ARG A 152 20.71 11.28 2.15
C ARG A 152 20.18 9.90 1.77
N GLU A 153 20.28 9.53 0.49
CA GLU A 153 19.89 8.21 -0.01
C GLU A 153 20.78 7.11 0.62
N ASP A 154 22.09 7.32 0.68
CA ASP A 154 23.04 6.40 1.32
C ASP A 154 22.79 6.26 2.83
N LYS A 155 22.47 7.36 3.53
CA LYS A 155 22.10 7.33 4.95
C LYS A 155 20.80 6.56 5.18
N ALA A 156 19.79 6.77 4.33
CA ALA A 156 18.53 6.04 4.41
C ALA A 156 18.71 4.54 4.10
N ALA A 157 19.53 4.20 3.12
CA ALA A 157 19.85 2.81 2.78
C ALA A 157 20.61 2.08 3.92
N LYS A 158 21.52 2.78 4.60
CA LYS A 158 22.20 2.25 5.80
C LYS A 158 21.24 2.05 6.97
N ALA A 159 20.32 2.98 7.20
CA ALA A 159 19.32 2.88 8.27
C ALA A 159 18.29 1.77 8.04
N ALA A 160 17.95 1.46 6.79
CA ALA A 160 17.02 0.37 6.45
C ALA A 160 17.65 -1.04 6.54
N LYS A 161 18.98 -1.12 6.73
CA LYS A 161 19.74 -2.37 6.80
C LYS A 161 20.12 -2.75 8.25
N VAL A 162 19.78 -1.90 9.22
CA VAL A 162 19.87 -2.12 10.67
C VAL A 162 18.47 -2.47 11.17
#